data_AF-A0A2K6ES94-F1
#
_entry.id   AF-A0A2K6ES94-F1
#
_cell.length_a   1.000
_cell.length_b   1.000
_cell.length_c   1.000
_cell.angle_alpha   90.00
_cell.angle_beta   90.00
_cell.angle_gamma   90.00
#
_symmetry.space_group_name_H-M   'P 1'
#
loop_
_entity.id
_entity.type
_entity.pdbx_description
1 polymer ?
#
loop_
_entity_poly.entity_id
_entity_poly.type
_entity_poly.pdbx_seq_one_letter_code
_entity_poly.pdbx_strand_id
1 'polypeptide(L)'
;MKRHLLFWGLLAIFVKAVLVTAQDEDERIVLVDNKCKCARITSRVIQSSEDPNEDIVERNIRIIVPLNSRENISDPTSPLRTKFEYHLSDLCKKCDPVEVELENQIVTATQSNICEEDSATETCYTYDRNKCYTAVVPFTYGGVTRMVETALTPDSCYPD
;
A
#
# COMPACT_ATOMS: atom_id res chain seq x y z
N MET A 1 49.36 13.55 -30.67
CA MET A 1 49.02 12.45 -29.74
C MET A 1 48.67 12.90 -28.31
N LYS A 2 49.29 13.94 -27.73
CA LYS A 2 48.99 14.40 -26.34
C LYS A 2 47.55 14.92 -26.09
N ARG A 3 46.89 15.56 -27.07
CA ARG A 3 45.54 16.15 -26.89
C ARG A 3 44.42 15.10 -26.75
N HIS A 4 44.53 13.95 -27.41
CA HIS A 4 43.52 12.88 -27.33
C HIS A 4 43.59 12.10 -26.02
N LEU A 5 44.79 11.91 -25.46
CA LEU A 5 44.99 11.28 -24.14
C LEU A 5 44.38 12.11 -23.01
N LEU A 6 44.52 13.44 -23.07
CA LEU A 6 43.89 14.34 -22.09
C LEU A 6 42.36 14.33 -22.21
N PHE A 7 41.83 14.27 -23.44
CA PHE A 7 40.39 14.16 -23.68
C PHE A 7 39.83 12.83 -23.16
N TRP A 8 40.53 11.72 -23.35
CA TRP A 8 40.13 10.42 -22.81
C TRP A 8 40.22 10.35 -21.29
N GLY A 9 41.25 10.96 -20.70
CA GLY A 9 41.37 11.08 -19.24
C GLY A 9 40.22 11.88 -18.64
N LEU A 10 39.87 13.03 -19.24
CA LEU A 10 38.71 13.83 -18.83
C LEU A 10 37.39 13.07 -19.02
N LEU A 11 37.21 12.39 -20.15
CA LEU A 11 35.99 11.61 -20.42
C LEU A 11 35.83 10.47 -19.40
N ALA A 12 36.92 9.78 -19.04
CA ALA A 12 36.88 8.71 -18.04
C ALA A 12 36.52 9.25 -16.64
N ILE A 13 36.97 10.45 -16.27
CA ILE A 13 36.60 11.11 -15.02
C ILE A 13 35.12 11.50 -15.04
N PHE A 14 34.63 12.07 -16.14
CA PHE A 14 33.20 12.40 -16.29
C PHE A 14 32.32 11.16 -16.29
N VAL A 15 32.72 10.07 -16.95
CA VAL A 15 31.97 8.80 -16.94
C VAL A 15 31.94 8.18 -15.55
N LYS A 16 33.05 8.20 -14.80
CA LYS A 16 33.05 7.74 -13.40
C LYS A 16 32.23 8.64 -12.48
N ALA A 17 32.25 9.95 -12.68
CA ALA A 17 31.43 10.88 -11.90
C ALA A 17 29.93 10.65 -12.16
N VAL A 18 29.53 10.47 -13.42
CA VAL A 18 28.13 10.17 -13.79
C VAL A 18 27.67 8.82 -13.23
N LEU A 19 28.52 7.78 -13.28
CA LEU A 19 28.21 6.46 -12.71
C LEU A 19 28.04 6.49 -11.19
N VAL A 20 28.84 7.28 -10.48
CA VAL A 20 28.73 7.43 -9.03
C VAL A 20 27.50 8.26 -8.65
N THR A 21 27.12 9.27 -9.43
CA THR A 21 25.91 10.07 -9.17
C THR A 21 24.61 9.38 -9.59
N ALA A 22 24.68 8.31 -10.39
CA ALA A 22 23.50 7.55 -10.82
C ALA A 22 23.14 6.40 -9.85
N GLN A 23 23.98 6.11 -8.86
CA GLN A 23 23.72 5.10 -7.82
C GLN A 23 22.92 5.62 -6.62
N ASP A 24 22.59 6.92 -6.59
CA ASP A 24 22.11 7.61 -5.39
C ASP A 24 20.65 8.12 -5.54
N GLU A 25 19.78 7.29 -6.12
CA GLU A 25 18.36 7.35 -5.79
C GLU A 25 18.04 6.18 -4.85
N ASP A 26 18.32 6.38 -3.55
CA ASP A 26 17.69 5.72 -2.41
C ASP A 26 16.61 4.68 -2.78
N GLU A 27 16.99 3.42 -3.01
CA GLU A 27 16.09 2.32 -3.40
C GLU A 27 15.12 1.98 -2.25
N ARG A 28 14.13 2.84 -2.03
CA ARG A 28 13.07 2.65 -1.04
C ARG A 28 12.02 1.73 -1.64
N ILE A 29 12.04 0.47 -1.22
CA ILE A 29 11.04 -0.52 -1.64
C ILE A 29 9.76 -0.34 -0.82
N VAL A 30 8.60 -0.43 -1.50
CA VAL A 30 7.29 -0.47 -0.81
C VAL A 30 7.01 -1.92 -0.44
N LEU A 31 6.92 -2.18 0.87
CA LEU A 31 6.59 -3.51 1.38
C LEU A 31 5.08 -3.70 1.51
N VAL A 32 4.38 -2.66 1.96
CA VAL A 32 2.93 -2.68 2.21
C VAL A 32 2.33 -1.34 1.82
N ASP A 33 1.17 -1.40 1.16
CA ASP A 33 0.31 -0.24 0.90
C ASP A 33 -1.15 -0.63 1.19
N ASN A 34 -1.53 -0.60 2.47
CA ASN A 34 -2.85 -1.03 2.93
C ASN A 34 -3.84 0.14 2.89
N LYS A 35 -4.84 0.06 2.00
CA LYS A 35 -5.88 1.09 1.81
C LYS A 35 -6.99 1.07 2.86
N CYS A 36 -7.26 -0.09 3.45
CA CYS A 36 -8.32 -0.29 4.44
C CYS A 36 -7.99 0.39 5.78
N LYS A 37 -6.73 0.29 6.23
CA LYS A 37 -6.20 0.92 7.45
C LYS A 37 -5.31 2.15 7.16
N CYS A 38 -5.18 2.56 5.90
CA CYS A 38 -4.35 3.68 5.45
C CYS A 38 -2.92 3.67 6.02
N ALA A 39 -2.28 2.51 5.94
CA ALA A 39 -0.91 2.29 6.42
C ALA A 39 0.02 1.94 5.26
N ARG A 40 1.18 2.59 5.21
CA ARG A 40 2.22 2.35 4.19
C ARG A 40 3.54 2.04 4.87
N ILE A 41 4.18 0.95 4.45
CA ILE A 41 5.46 0.49 4.97
C ILE A 41 6.45 0.45 3.82
N THR A 42 7.58 1.11 4.03
CA THR A 42 8.71 1.10 3.09
C THR A 42 9.97 0.65 3.79
N SER A 43 10.92 0.09 3.05
CA SER A 43 12.21 -0.31 3.58
C SER A 43 13.33 0.12 2.65
N ARG A 44 14.51 0.34 3.22
CA ARG A 44 15.73 0.70 2.50
C ARG A 44 16.92 0.07 3.22
N VAL A 45 17.84 -0.50 2.47
CA VAL A 45 19.13 -0.95 3.02
C VAL A 45 20.12 0.19 2.81
N ILE A 46 20.73 0.64 3.90
CA ILE A 46 21.73 1.70 3.91
C ILE A 46 23.06 1.01 4.22
N GLN A 47 23.92 0.92 3.22
CA GLN A 47 25.25 0.32 3.36
C GLN A 47 26.14 1.22 4.22
N SER A 48 26.86 0.65 5.18
CA SER A 48 27.79 1.43 6.00
C SER A 48 29.00 1.89 5.17
N SER A 49 29.32 3.18 5.22
CA SER A 49 30.53 3.70 4.61
C SER A 49 31.79 3.39 5.43
N GLU A 50 31.65 2.94 6.68
CA GLU A 50 32.77 2.74 7.62
C GLU A 50 33.14 1.27 7.80
N ASP A 51 32.15 0.36 7.91
CA ASP A 51 32.38 -1.08 8.05
C ASP A 51 31.62 -1.86 6.97
N PRO A 52 32.30 -2.53 6.02
CA PRO A 52 31.64 -3.29 4.96
C PRO A 52 30.92 -4.56 5.46
N ASN A 53 31.03 -4.93 6.74
CA ASN A 53 30.32 -6.06 7.32
C ASN A 53 29.01 -5.66 8.02
N GLU A 54 28.72 -4.36 8.13
CA GLU A 54 27.53 -3.84 8.81
C GLU A 54 26.66 -3.03 7.84
N ASP A 55 25.38 -3.39 7.76
CA ASP A 55 24.38 -2.64 7.00
C ASP A 55 23.23 -2.25 7.91
N ILE A 56 22.63 -1.07 7.66
CA ILE A 56 21.44 -0.61 8.37
C ILE A 56 20.22 -0.88 7.50
N VAL A 57 19.30 -1.71 7.99
CA VAL A 57 18.00 -1.92 7.33
C VAL A 57 16.96 -0.99 7.96
N GLU A 58 16.67 0.09 7.26
CA GLU A 58 15.65 1.06 7.65
C GLU A 58 14.25 0.54 7.29
N ARG A 59 13.29 0.73 8.20
CA ARG A 59 11.87 0.45 7.96
C ARG A 59 11.03 1.66 8.37
N ASN A 60 10.41 2.28 7.39
CA ASN A 60 9.58 3.47 7.56
C ASN A 60 8.10 3.08 7.52
N ILE A 61 7.37 3.41 8.59
CA ILE A 61 5.94 3.14 8.73
C ILE A 61 5.19 4.48 8.77
N ARG A 62 4.26 4.66 7.82
CA ARG A 62 3.36 5.82 7.76
C ARG A 62 1.93 5.35 8.01
N ILE A 63 1.25 5.98 8.98
CA ILE A 63 -0.15 5.72 9.31
C ILE A 63 -0.92 7.04 9.20
N ILE A 64 -2.08 7.02 8.55
CA ILE A 64 -3.00 8.16 8.52
C ILE A 64 -4.22 7.81 9.36
N VAL A 65 -4.43 8.56 10.44
CA VAL A 65 -5.54 8.32 11.38
C VAL A 65 -6.75 9.19 10.98
N PRO A 66 -7.87 8.59 10.56
CA PRO A 66 -9.08 9.33 10.23
C PRO A 66 -9.85 9.73 11.50
N LEU A 67 -9.75 10.99 11.89
CA LEU A 67 -10.35 11.48 13.15
C LEU A 67 -11.89 11.49 13.16
N ASN A 68 -12.52 11.41 11.99
CA ASN A 68 -13.98 11.47 11.83
C ASN A 68 -14.58 10.19 11.24
N SER A 69 -13.81 9.09 11.14
CA SER A 69 -14.35 7.81 10.68
C SER A 69 -15.24 7.17 11.74
N ARG A 70 -16.26 6.43 11.30
CA ARG A 70 -17.08 5.62 12.20
C ARG A 70 -16.41 4.27 12.52
N GLU A 71 -16.90 3.59 13.54
CA GLU A 71 -16.46 2.22 13.85
C GLU A 71 -16.76 1.25 12.71
N ASN A 72 -17.96 1.32 12.15
CA ASN A 72 -18.34 0.62 10.92
C ASN A 72 -18.53 1.67 9.82
N ILE A 73 -17.57 1.76 8.89
CA ILE A 73 -17.59 2.78 7.83
C ILE A 73 -18.77 2.62 6.86
N SER A 74 -19.36 1.43 6.76
CA SER A 74 -20.56 1.21 5.92
C SER A 74 -21.86 1.60 6.63
N ASP A 75 -21.83 1.76 7.95
CA ASP A 75 -22.98 2.18 8.75
C ASP A 75 -22.79 3.61 9.28
N PRO A 76 -23.48 4.61 8.69
CA PRO A 76 -23.34 6.00 9.09
C PRO A 76 -23.89 6.29 10.49
N THR A 77 -24.64 5.35 11.09
CA THR A 77 -25.18 5.48 12.45
C THR A 77 -24.20 5.01 13.52
N SER A 78 -23.15 4.28 13.14
CA SER A 78 -22.15 3.78 14.09
C SER A 78 -21.37 4.93 14.75
N PRO A 79 -20.90 4.76 16.00
CA PRO A 79 -20.20 5.82 16.73
C PRO A 79 -18.86 6.16 16.07
N LEU A 80 -18.29 7.32 16.43
CA LEU A 80 -16.96 7.69 15.98
C LEU A 80 -15.92 6.74 16.56
N ARG A 81 -15.00 6.28 15.72
CA ARG A 81 -13.89 5.43 16.13
C ARG A 81 -12.86 6.25 16.89
N THR A 82 -12.54 5.81 18.11
CA THR A 82 -11.53 6.46 18.96
C THR A 82 -10.29 5.59 19.17
N LYS A 83 -10.38 4.29 18.90
CA LYS A 83 -9.28 3.31 19.03
C LYS A 83 -8.87 2.76 17.66
N PHE A 84 -7.58 2.81 17.38
CA PHE A 84 -6.99 2.32 16.13
C PHE A 84 -5.86 1.34 16.45
N GLU A 85 -6.01 0.09 16.02
CA GLU A 85 -5.05 -0.98 16.29
C GLU A 85 -4.47 -1.54 14.98
N TYR A 86 -3.14 -1.55 14.93
CA TYR A 86 -2.37 -1.94 13.75
C TYR A 86 -1.43 -3.09 14.12
N HIS A 87 -1.81 -4.31 13.75
CA HIS A 87 -0.91 -5.46 13.83
C HIS A 87 -0.12 -5.57 12.54
N LEU A 88 1.20 -5.61 12.65
CA LEU A 88 2.09 -5.67 11.49
C LEU A 88 1.87 -6.96 10.68
N SER A 89 1.53 -8.07 11.34
CA SER A 89 1.15 -9.33 10.68
C SER A 89 -0.03 -9.16 9.74
N ASP A 90 -1.05 -8.41 10.16
CA ASP A 90 -2.29 -8.22 9.41
C ASP A 90 -2.08 -7.25 8.25
N LEU A 91 -1.20 -6.25 8.43
CA LEU A 91 -0.83 -5.31 7.37
C LEU A 91 0.02 -5.97 6.28
N CYS A 92 0.92 -6.89 6.65
CA CYS A 92 1.87 -7.53 5.75
C CYS A 92 1.34 -8.82 5.09
N LYS A 93 0.11 -9.26 5.40
CA LYS A 93 -0.46 -10.48 4.82
C LYS A 93 -0.66 -10.31 3.31
N LYS A 94 -0.38 -11.38 2.56
CA LYS A 94 -0.61 -11.46 1.10
C LYS A 94 -1.60 -12.57 0.82
N CYS A 95 -2.84 -12.19 0.53
CA CYS A 95 -3.94 -13.12 0.31
C CYS A 95 -4.14 -13.47 -1.16
N ASP A 96 -3.53 -12.72 -2.07
CA ASP A 96 -3.64 -13.00 -3.49
C ASP A 96 -2.83 -14.27 -3.83
N PRO A 97 -3.47 -15.25 -4.51
CA PRO A 97 -2.77 -16.44 -4.99
C PRO A 97 -1.73 -16.05 -6.03
N VAL A 98 -0.64 -16.82 -6.09
CA VAL A 98 0.44 -16.63 -7.07
C VAL A 98 0.70 -17.92 -7.82
N GLU A 99 1.18 -17.76 -9.04
CA GLU A 99 1.64 -18.87 -9.86
C GLU A 99 3.12 -19.12 -9.58
N VAL A 100 3.46 -20.38 -9.33
CA VAL A 100 4.84 -20.84 -9.09
C VAL A 100 5.15 -21.94 -10.09
N GLU A 101 6.27 -21.82 -10.78
CA GLU A 101 6.77 -22.85 -11.68
C GLU A 101 7.57 -23.88 -10.86
N LEU A 102 7.12 -25.13 -10.90
CA LEU A 102 7.80 -26.28 -10.33
C LEU A 102 8.14 -27.24 -11.47
N GLU A 103 9.44 -27.31 -11.80
CA GLU A 103 9.97 -28.05 -12.94
C GLU A 103 9.33 -27.57 -14.25
N ASN A 104 8.36 -28.31 -14.80
CA ASN A 104 7.65 -28.00 -16.04
C ASN A 104 6.14 -27.79 -15.80
N GLN A 105 5.71 -27.50 -14.57
CA GLN A 105 4.32 -27.28 -14.21
C GLN A 105 4.14 -25.93 -13.52
N ILE A 106 3.09 -25.21 -13.90
CA ILE A 106 2.66 -23.98 -13.23
C ILE A 106 1.57 -24.37 -12.23
N VAL A 107 1.82 -24.11 -10.94
CA VAL A 107 0.87 -24.38 -9.86
C VAL A 107 0.46 -23.08 -9.20
N THR A 108 -0.82 -22.98 -8.81
CA THR A 108 -1.33 -21.86 -8.02
C THR A 108 -1.10 -22.14 -6.53
N ALA A 109 -0.42 -21.22 -5.84
CA ALA A 109 -0.09 -21.33 -4.43
C ALA A 109 -0.58 -20.11 -3.64
N THR A 110 -0.97 -20.34 -2.38
CA THR A 110 -1.28 -19.29 -1.41
C THR A 110 -0.01 -18.86 -0.68
N GLN A 111 0.16 -17.55 -0.43
CA GLN A 111 1.35 -17.01 0.25
C GLN A 111 1.16 -16.76 1.75
N SER A 112 -0.03 -16.99 2.28
CA SER A 112 -0.37 -16.67 3.67
C SER A 112 -1.35 -17.67 4.28
N ASN A 113 -1.17 -17.93 5.57
CA ASN A 113 -2.02 -18.83 6.35
C ASN A 113 -3.17 -18.12 7.07
N ILE A 114 -3.22 -16.78 7.03
CA ILE A 114 -4.16 -15.94 7.80
C ILE A 114 -5.20 -15.26 6.90
N CYS A 115 -5.31 -15.72 5.66
CA CYS A 115 -6.26 -15.23 4.68
C CYS A 115 -7.45 -16.18 4.61
N GLU A 116 -8.22 -16.29 5.70
CA GLU A 116 -9.52 -16.96 5.63
C GLU A 116 -10.51 -16.09 4.83
N GLU A 117 -11.52 -16.72 4.22
CA GLU A 117 -12.60 -16.06 3.44
C GLU A 117 -13.29 -14.93 4.22
N ASP A 118 -13.21 -14.96 5.55
CA ASP A 118 -13.60 -13.88 6.46
C ASP A 118 -12.72 -12.64 6.40
N SER A 119 -11.78 -12.49 5.46
CA SER A 119 -11.10 -11.21 5.18
C SER A 119 -12.06 -10.07 4.81
N ALA A 120 -13.31 -10.40 4.41
CA ALA A 120 -14.43 -9.47 4.33
C ALA A 120 -14.88 -8.89 5.68
N THR A 121 -14.47 -9.50 6.80
CA THR A 121 -14.71 -9.02 8.18
C THR A 121 -13.61 -8.10 8.70
N GLU A 122 -12.51 -7.89 7.95
CA GLU A 122 -11.48 -6.95 8.39
C GLU A 122 -12.10 -5.54 8.46
N THR A 123 -12.16 -4.99 9.67
CA THR A 123 -12.76 -3.68 9.87
C THR A 123 -11.84 -2.59 9.33
N CYS A 124 -12.28 -1.93 8.26
CA CYS A 124 -11.57 -0.80 7.68
C CYS A 124 -11.75 0.49 8.47
N TYR A 125 -10.71 1.31 8.48
CA TYR A 125 -10.67 2.62 9.13
C TYR A 125 -10.93 3.74 8.13
N THR A 126 -10.55 3.53 6.88
CA THR A 126 -10.72 4.49 5.78
C THR A 126 -11.48 3.87 4.62
N TYR A 127 -12.19 4.71 3.87
CA TYR A 127 -12.74 4.35 2.57
C TYR A 127 -11.63 4.19 1.54
N ASP A 128 -11.78 3.23 0.64
CA ASP A 128 -10.97 3.11 -0.57
C ASP A 128 -11.54 4.04 -1.64
N ARG A 129 -10.71 4.94 -2.18
CA ARG A 129 -11.10 5.90 -3.22
C ARG A 129 -11.61 5.21 -4.50
N ASN A 130 -11.18 3.98 -4.75
CA ASN A 130 -11.53 3.25 -5.96
C ASN A 130 -12.72 2.29 -5.76
N LYS A 131 -13.33 2.26 -4.56
CA LYS A 131 -14.49 1.43 -4.27
C LYS A 131 -15.71 2.30 -3.95
N CYS A 132 -16.87 1.87 -4.42
CA CYS A 132 -18.15 2.48 -4.06
C CYS A 132 -18.62 1.93 -2.70
N TYR A 133 -19.01 2.83 -1.80
CA TYR A 133 -19.65 2.49 -0.54
C TYR A 133 -21.06 3.08 -0.53
N THR A 134 -22.05 2.26 -0.22
CA THR A 134 -23.46 2.66 -0.18
C THR A 134 -24.11 2.29 1.15
N ALA A 135 -25.19 2.98 1.47
CA ALA A 135 -26.06 2.68 2.60
C ALA A 135 -27.52 2.67 2.15
N VAL A 136 -28.31 1.77 2.72
CA VAL A 136 -29.74 1.67 2.43
C VAL A 136 -30.52 2.38 3.52
N VAL A 137 -31.31 3.37 3.15
CA VAL A 137 -32.12 4.18 4.07
C VAL A 137 -33.61 4.06 3.76
N PRO A 138 -34.48 3.92 4.78
CA PRO A 138 -35.92 3.95 4.58
C PRO A 138 -36.37 5.39 4.29
N PHE A 139 -37.04 5.58 3.15
CA PHE A 139 -37.61 6.86 2.74
C PHE A 139 -39.11 6.74 2.50
N THR A 140 -39.90 7.61 3.11
CA THR A 140 -41.37 7.58 3.00
C THR A 140 -41.85 8.63 2.01
N TYR A 141 -42.56 8.19 0.97
CA TYR A 141 -43.16 9.06 -0.04
C TYR A 141 -44.56 8.57 -0.41
N GLY A 142 -45.56 9.46 -0.35
CA GLY A 142 -46.95 9.10 -0.69
C GLY A 142 -47.57 8.02 0.23
N GLY A 143 -47.14 7.94 1.49
CA GLY A 143 -47.61 6.92 2.44
C GLY A 143 -46.96 5.54 2.30
N VAL A 144 -46.02 5.36 1.36
CA VAL A 144 -45.27 4.12 1.16
C VAL A 144 -43.82 4.33 1.58
N THR A 145 -43.30 3.45 2.44
CA THR A 145 -41.87 3.40 2.78
C THR A 145 -41.13 2.58 1.72
N ARG A 146 -40.10 3.17 1.11
CA ARG A 146 -39.20 2.50 0.17
C ARG A 146 -37.79 2.48 0.73
N MET A 147 -37.08 1.39 0.50
CA MET A 147 -35.66 1.29 0.82
C MET A 147 -34.89 1.91 -0.36
N VAL A 148 -34.21 3.02 -0.11
CA VAL A 148 -33.46 3.77 -1.13
C VAL A 148 -31.98 3.61 -0.84
N GLU A 149 -31.21 3.30 -1.88
CA GLU A 149 -29.76 3.23 -1.80
C GLU A 149 -29.15 4.63 -1.93
N THR A 150 -28.19 4.94 -1.07
CA THR A 150 -27.51 6.24 -1.02
C THR A 150 -26.00 6.02 -1.07
N ALA A 151 -25.30 6.82 -1.86
CA ALA A 151 -23.84 6.75 -1.95
C ALA A 151 -23.18 7.48 -0.78
N LEU A 152 -22.30 6.79 -0.06
CA LEU A 152 -21.42 7.36 0.96
C LEU A 152 -20.16 8.00 0.32
N THR A 153 -19.71 7.44 -0.82
CA THR A 153 -18.56 7.92 -1.59
C THR A 153 -18.98 8.22 -3.04
N PRO A 154 -19.61 9.39 -3.32
CA PRO A 154 -20.29 9.64 -4.60
C PRO A 154 -19.35 9.57 -5.82
N ASP A 155 -18.11 10.05 -5.69
CA ASP A 155 -17.14 10.08 -6.79
C ASP A 155 -16.78 8.69 -7.34
N SER A 156 -16.90 7.64 -6.52
CA SER A 156 -16.59 6.25 -6.91
C SER A 156 -17.82 5.40 -7.24
N CYS A 157 -19.02 5.98 -7.21
CA CYS A 157 -20.29 5.27 -7.32
C CYS A 157 -21.08 5.58 -8.62
N TYR A 158 -20.42 6.14 -9.63
CA TYR A 158 -21.06 6.32 -10.93
C TYR A 158 -21.19 4.97 -11.65
N PRO A 159 -22.36 4.61 -12.18
CA PRO A 159 -22.48 3.47 -13.08
C PRO A 159 -21.80 3.80 -14.40
N ASP A 160 -21.00 2.86 -14.92
CA ASP A 160 -20.38 2.94 -16.24
C ASP A 160 -21.43 2.95 -17.38
#